data_AF-A0A7S1MZY6-F1
#
_entry.id   AF-A0A7S1MZY6-F1
#
_cell.length_a   1.000
_cell.length_b   1.000
_cell.length_c   1.000
_cell.angle_alpha   90.00
_cell.angle_beta   90.00
_cell.angle_gamma   90.00
#
_symmetry.space_group_name_H-M   'P 1'
#
loop_
_entity.id
_entity.type
_entity.pdbx_description
1 polymer ?
#
loop_
_entity_poly.entity_id
_entity_poly.type
_entity_poly.pdbx_seq_one_letter_code
_entity_poly.pdbx_strand_id
1 'polypeptide(L)'
;WQYGDVSQVSESTWDTLYASFPRVWGATAFKGAAEPDAVWTPLHQRYANHLSWLQKAADLKEKGPRHLEAVVVTGWSRFSHNSPLCEILPVGLPSLHVCLRMLQEGRFSSSLIEAAAVELNIPEYALLFDNTSLDMNFPSDFKSAFPGALLYFYLSRVEAARQLYLRVKREHESFVGSKDERLAVDGEHVEVLGGC
;
A
#
# COMPACT_ATOMS: atom_id res chain seq x y z
N TRP A 1 4.19 -2.13 15.08
CA TRP A 1 3.33 -2.81 14.12
C TRP A 1 4.20 -3.36 13.01
N GLN A 2 4.00 -4.62 12.60
CA GLN A 2 4.62 -5.18 11.40
C GLN A 2 3.51 -5.38 10.38
N TYR A 3 3.45 -4.49 9.39
CA TYR A 3 2.45 -4.53 8.32
C TYR A 3 2.93 -5.24 7.05
N GLY A 4 4.15 -5.79 7.11
CA GLY A 4 4.73 -6.58 6.04
C GLY A 4 4.04 -7.92 5.86
N ASP A 5 4.55 -8.67 4.89
CA ASP A 5 4.13 -10.04 4.60
C ASP A 5 4.30 -10.92 5.85
N VAL A 6 3.25 -11.67 6.22
CA VAL A 6 3.27 -12.57 7.38
C VAL A 6 4.30 -13.70 7.22
N SER A 7 4.72 -14.01 5.98
CA SER A 7 5.80 -14.96 5.68
C SER A 7 7.13 -14.56 6.31
N GLN A 8 7.32 -13.28 6.62
CA GLN A 8 8.52 -12.76 7.28
C GLN A 8 8.55 -13.06 8.79
N VAL A 9 7.44 -13.52 9.38
CA VAL A 9 7.39 -13.91 10.79
C VAL A 9 8.09 -15.26 10.96
N SER A 10 9.16 -15.28 11.75
CA SER A 10 9.99 -16.48 11.95
C SER A 10 9.20 -17.65 12.54
N GLU A 11 9.56 -18.89 12.19
CA GLU A 11 8.93 -20.09 12.77
C GLU A 11 9.09 -20.14 14.29
N SER A 12 10.21 -19.64 14.85
CA SER A 12 10.40 -19.54 16.31
C SER A 12 9.37 -18.64 17.01
N THR A 13 8.88 -17.60 16.31
CA THR A 13 7.81 -16.74 16.80
C THR A 13 6.50 -17.51 16.86
N TRP A 14 6.19 -18.30 15.83
CA TRP A 14 5.02 -19.18 15.82
C TRP A 14 5.09 -20.24 16.92
N ASP A 15 6.24 -20.88 17.11
CA ASP A 15 6.46 -21.84 18.20
C ASP A 15 6.17 -21.20 19.57
N THR A 16 6.70 -20.01 19.79
CA THR A 16 6.47 -19.25 21.03
C THR A 16 5.00 -18.91 21.23
N LEU A 17 4.30 -18.49 20.18
CA LEU A 17 2.87 -18.18 20.23
C LEU A 17 2.04 -19.41 20.60
N TYR A 18 2.27 -20.56 19.95
CA TYR A 18 1.52 -21.79 20.22
C TYR A 18 1.92 -22.47 21.54
N ALA A 19 3.12 -22.21 22.06
CA ALA A 19 3.49 -22.64 23.41
C ALA A 19 2.79 -21.80 24.50
N SER A 20 2.52 -20.52 24.21
CA SER A 20 1.98 -19.56 25.19
C SER A 20 0.46 -19.46 25.17
N PHE A 21 -0.17 -19.66 24.01
CA PHE A 21 -1.59 -19.40 23.81
C PHE A 21 -2.31 -20.61 23.22
N PRO A 22 -3.49 -20.99 23.77
CA PRO A 22 -4.27 -22.10 23.24
C PRO A 22 -4.89 -21.79 21.88
N ARG A 23 -5.06 -20.50 21.54
CA ARG A 23 -5.62 -20.03 20.27
C ARG A 23 -4.78 -18.86 19.77
N VAL A 24 -4.41 -18.91 18.49
CA VAL A 24 -3.62 -17.87 17.82
C VAL A 24 -4.46 -17.25 16.72
N TRP A 25 -4.45 -15.92 16.67
CA TRP A 25 -5.26 -15.12 15.75
C TRP A 25 -4.34 -14.30 14.86
N GLY A 26 -4.74 -14.11 13.61
CA GLY A 26 -4.08 -13.19 12.68
C GLY A 26 -4.71 -11.81 12.69
N ALA A 27 -3.95 -10.82 12.24
CA ALA A 27 -4.46 -9.48 11.99
C ALA A 27 -3.89 -8.96 10.68
N THR A 28 -4.78 -8.54 9.80
CA THR A 28 -4.47 -7.95 8.50
C THR A 28 -5.15 -6.59 8.40
N ALA A 29 -4.87 -5.79 7.38
CA ALA A 29 -5.40 -4.44 7.28
C ALA A 29 -5.98 -4.13 5.90
N PHE A 30 -7.12 -3.45 5.87
CA PHE A 30 -7.66 -2.85 4.64
C PHE A 30 -7.22 -1.39 4.46
N LYS A 31 -6.75 -0.72 5.53
CA LYS A 31 -6.19 0.64 5.48
C LYS A 31 -5.25 0.93 6.65
N GLY A 32 -4.47 1.99 6.53
CA GLY A 32 -3.66 2.60 7.61
C GLY A 32 -2.34 1.87 7.91
N ALA A 33 -1.92 1.02 6.98
CA ALA A 33 -0.81 0.08 7.14
C ALA A 33 0.22 0.20 6.02
N ALA A 34 0.17 1.28 5.22
CA ALA A 34 1.10 1.51 4.11
C ALA A 34 2.25 2.40 4.52
N GLU A 35 1.98 3.67 4.78
CA GLU A 35 2.98 4.69 5.09
C GLU A 35 2.48 5.63 6.21
N PRO A 36 3.39 6.27 6.97
CA PRO A 36 3.05 7.21 8.04
C PRO A 36 2.15 8.37 7.64
N ASP A 37 2.29 8.88 6.42
CA ASP A 37 1.58 10.04 5.87
C ASP A 37 0.70 9.69 4.66
N ALA A 38 0.37 8.40 4.49
CA ALA A 38 -0.48 7.94 3.40
C ALA A 38 -1.85 8.64 3.42
N VAL A 39 -2.22 9.30 2.32
CA VAL A 39 -3.57 9.82 2.09
C VAL A 39 -4.43 8.88 1.26
N TRP A 40 -3.80 7.90 0.59
CA TRP A 40 -4.41 6.91 -0.27
C TRP A 40 -4.11 5.48 0.20
N THR A 41 -5.05 4.58 -0.07
CA THR A 41 -4.93 3.16 0.29
C THR A 41 -4.37 2.38 -0.90
N PRO A 42 -3.11 1.89 -0.86
CA PRO A 42 -2.55 1.11 -1.95
C PRO A 42 -3.13 -0.31 -1.95
N LEU A 43 -4.20 -0.52 -2.72
CA LEU A 43 -4.95 -1.78 -2.74
C LEU A 43 -4.05 -2.99 -3.00
N HIS A 44 -3.03 -2.82 -3.84
CA HIS A 44 -2.12 -3.91 -4.20
C HIS A 44 -1.39 -4.50 -2.99
N GLN A 45 -0.94 -3.64 -2.08
CA GLN A 45 -0.27 -4.07 -0.86
C GLN A 45 -1.25 -4.71 0.12
N ARG A 46 -2.50 -4.21 0.17
CA ARG A 46 -3.55 -4.75 1.05
C ARG A 46 -3.92 -6.17 0.66
N TYR A 47 -4.19 -6.43 -0.63
CA TYR A 47 -4.54 -7.78 -1.05
C TYR A 47 -3.33 -8.74 -0.92
N ALA A 48 -2.11 -8.29 -1.21
CA ALA A 48 -0.92 -9.14 -1.07
C ALA A 48 -0.75 -9.60 0.40
N ASN A 49 -1.00 -8.71 1.36
CA ASN A 49 -0.99 -9.06 2.77
C ASN A 49 -2.07 -10.09 3.11
N HIS A 50 -3.30 -9.91 2.65
CA HIS A 50 -4.37 -10.90 2.86
C HIS A 50 -4.03 -12.27 2.25
N LEU A 51 -3.48 -12.33 1.04
CA LEU A 51 -3.05 -13.58 0.41
C LEU A 51 -1.97 -14.27 1.24
N SER A 52 -1.02 -13.51 1.80
CA SER A 52 -0.01 -14.07 2.70
C SER A 52 -0.61 -14.72 3.94
N TRP A 53 -1.66 -14.11 4.51
CA TRP A 53 -2.39 -14.69 5.64
C TRP A 53 -3.14 -15.97 5.26
N LEU A 54 -3.77 -16.01 4.09
CA LEU A 54 -4.42 -17.22 3.56
C LEU A 54 -3.39 -18.35 3.36
N GLN A 55 -2.25 -18.04 2.75
CA GLN A 55 -1.16 -19.01 2.57
C GLN A 55 -0.64 -19.52 3.90
N LYS A 56 -0.36 -18.63 4.87
CA LYS A 56 0.12 -19.05 6.19
C LYS A 56 -0.89 -19.91 6.93
N ALA A 57 -2.19 -19.62 6.82
CA ALA A 57 -3.24 -20.45 7.38
C ALA A 57 -3.23 -21.87 6.78
N ALA A 58 -3.04 -21.98 5.46
CA ALA A 58 -2.90 -23.27 4.78
C ALA A 58 -1.63 -24.03 5.23
N ASP A 59 -0.49 -23.35 5.26
CA ASP A 59 0.79 -23.94 5.66
C ASP A 59 0.76 -24.48 7.09
N LEU A 60 0.15 -23.74 8.03
CA LEU A 60 0.03 -24.17 9.43
C LEU A 60 -0.79 -25.47 9.54
N LYS A 61 -1.86 -25.57 8.75
CA LYS A 61 -2.74 -26.75 8.70
C LYS A 61 -2.05 -27.95 8.03
N GLU A 62 -1.21 -27.72 7.02
CA GLU A 62 -0.46 -28.79 6.34
C GLU A 62 0.67 -29.34 7.22
N LYS A 63 1.41 -28.46 7.91
CA LYS A 63 2.58 -28.84 8.73
C LYS A 63 2.23 -29.55 10.04
N GLY A 64 0.96 -29.56 10.47
CA GLY A 64 0.56 -30.27 11.69
C GLY A 64 -0.76 -29.79 12.31
N PRO A 65 -0.93 -29.91 13.65
CA PRO A 65 -2.20 -29.59 14.31
C PRO A 65 -2.43 -28.08 14.53
N ARG A 66 -1.46 -27.24 14.17
CA ARG A 66 -1.53 -25.78 14.37
C ARG A 66 -2.49 -25.16 13.37
N HIS A 67 -3.24 -24.17 13.81
CA HIS A 67 -4.12 -23.40 12.94
C HIS A 67 -4.34 -21.99 13.50
N LEU A 68 -4.69 -21.06 12.61
CA LEU A 68 -5.22 -19.77 13.01
C LEU A 68 -6.72 -19.94 13.31
N GLU A 69 -7.17 -19.38 14.43
CA GLU A 69 -8.60 -19.36 14.80
C GLU A 69 -9.38 -18.45 13.83
N ALA A 70 -8.85 -17.27 13.59
CA ALA A 70 -9.42 -16.26 12.71
C ALA A 70 -8.35 -15.26 12.27
N VAL A 71 -8.65 -14.50 11.22
CA VAL A 71 -7.88 -13.30 10.83
C VAL A 71 -8.80 -12.09 10.94
N VAL A 72 -8.39 -11.11 11.75
CA VAL A 72 -9.13 -9.85 11.92
C VAL A 72 -8.71 -8.87 10.85
N VAL A 73 -9.68 -8.34 10.10
CA VAL A 73 -9.47 -7.28 9.10
C VAL A 73 -9.58 -5.93 9.78
N THR A 74 -8.47 -5.22 9.90
CA THR A 74 -8.32 -3.98 10.67
C THR A 74 -8.26 -2.75 9.77
N GLY A 75 -8.65 -1.59 10.29
CA GLY A 75 -8.51 -0.30 9.63
C GLY A 75 -7.81 0.70 10.54
N TRP A 76 -6.48 0.76 10.48
CA TRP A 76 -5.69 1.62 11.36
C TRP A 76 -5.95 3.09 11.06
N SER A 77 -6.03 3.92 12.09
CA SER A 77 -6.09 5.37 11.95
C SER A 77 -4.71 6.02 11.83
N ARG A 78 -3.65 5.31 12.23
CA ARG A 78 -2.26 5.75 12.24
C ARG A 78 -1.36 4.57 11.90
N PHE A 79 -0.28 4.82 11.17
CA PHE A 79 0.75 3.82 10.87
C PHE A 79 1.57 3.43 12.11
N SER A 80 1.80 4.35 13.03
CA SER A 80 2.45 4.05 14.31
C SER A 80 1.81 4.85 15.42
N HIS A 81 2.10 4.49 16.68
CA HIS A 81 1.53 5.17 17.84
C HIS A 81 1.75 6.70 17.82
N ASN A 82 2.86 7.16 17.23
CA ASN A 82 3.24 8.56 17.20
C ASN A 82 3.11 9.19 15.80
N SER A 83 2.57 8.46 14.81
CA SER A 83 2.34 9.00 13.47
C SER A 83 1.09 9.88 13.43
N PRO A 84 0.99 10.85 12.50
CA PRO A 84 -0.26 11.55 12.21
C PRO A 84 -1.34 10.57 11.72
N LEU A 85 -2.56 11.08 11.55
CA LEU A 85 -3.62 10.30 10.94
C LEU A 85 -3.28 10.03 9.46
N CYS A 86 -3.49 8.80 9.01
CA CYS A 86 -3.36 8.39 7.62
C CYS A 86 -4.63 7.68 7.14
N GLU A 87 -4.83 7.62 5.83
CA GLU A 87 -5.89 6.85 5.15
C GLU A 87 -7.25 6.96 5.85
N ILE A 88 -7.93 8.11 5.68
CA ILE A 88 -9.24 8.33 6.30
C ILE A 88 -10.26 7.31 5.79
N LEU A 89 -11.32 7.06 6.58
CA LEU A 89 -12.28 5.99 6.30
C LEU A 89 -12.84 5.99 4.87
N PRO A 90 -13.27 7.13 4.28
CA PRO A 90 -13.77 7.15 2.90
C PRO A 90 -12.80 6.59 1.86
N VAL A 91 -11.48 6.78 2.05
CA VAL A 91 -10.44 6.24 1.17
C VAL A 91 -10.13 4.78 1.44
N GLY A 92 -10.43 4.30 2.64
CA GLY A 92 -10.37 2.89 2.97
C GLY A 92 -11.57 2.08 2.50
N LEU A 93 -12.73 2.69 2.19
CA LEU A 93 -13.97 1.94 1.90
C LEU A 93 -13.89 1.12 0.60
N PRO A 94 -13.41 1.64 -0.54
CA PRO A 94 -13.20 0.83 -1.74
C PRO A 94 -12.23 -0.33 -1.50
N SER A 95 -11.15 -0.08 -0.74
CA SER A 95 -10.23 -1.15 -0.35
C SER A 95 -10.91 -2.19 0.54
N LEU A 96 -11.69 -1.78 1.55
CA LEU A 96 -12.44 -2.69 2.41
C LEU A 96 -13.35 -3.61 1.59
N HIS A 97 -14.08 -3.03 0.63
CA HIS A 97 -14.99 -3.77 -0.24
C HIS A 97 -14.24 -4.85 -1.04
N VAL A 98 -13.13 -4.49 -1.71
CA VAL A 98 -12.32 -5.46 -2.46
C VAL A 98 -11.69 -6.51 -1.53
N CYS A 99 -11.13 -6.09 -0.40
CA CYS A 99 -10.50 -6.98 0.57
C CYS A 99 -11.47 -8.04 1.09
N LEU A 100 -12.71 -7.66 1.44
CA LEU A 100 -13.74 -8.59 1.90
C LEU A 100 -14.14 -9.58 0.81
N ARG A 101 -14.33 -9.12 -0.44
CA ARG A 101 -14.65 -10.01 -1.57
C ARG A 101 -13.54 -11.01 -1.82
N MET A 102 -12.29 -10.56 -1.81
CA MET A 102 -11.15 -11.44 -2.05
C MET A 102 -11.01 -12.48 -0.94
N LEU A 103 -11.22 -12.09 0.33
CA LEU A 103 -11.22 -13.04 1.44
C LEU A 103 -12.36 -14.06 1.36
N GLN A 104 -13.52 -13.68 0.80
CA GLN A 104 -14.63 -14.61 0.54
C GLN A 104 -14.32 -15.57 -0.61
N GLU A 105 -13.69 -15.10 -1.69
CA GLU A 105 -13.32 -15.92 -2.85
C GLU A 105 -12.03 -16.72 -2.64
N GLY A 106 -11.21 -16.36 -1.64
CA GLY A 106 -9.89 -16.93 -1.39
C GLY A 106 -8.84 -16.59 -2.45
N ARG A 107 -9.13 -15.68 -3.39
CA ARG A 107 -8.25 -15.32 -4.51
C ARG A 107 -8.50 -13.92 -5.02
N PHE A 108 -7.46 -13.31 -5.60
CA PHE A 108 -7.56 -12.05 -6.33
C PHE A 108 -7.73 -12.32 -7.83
N SER A 109 -8.60 -11.55 -8.51
CA SER A 109 -8.83 -11.68 -9.95
C SER A 109 -9.26 -10.36 -10.59
N SER A 110 -9.01 -10.17 -11.88
CA SER A 110 -9.48 -8.99 -12.62
C SER A 110 -11.00 -8.87 -12.59
N SER A 111 -11.73 -9.99 -12.75
CA SER A 111 -13.19 -10.03 -12.63
C SER A 111 -13.72 -9.52 -11.28
N LEU A 112 -12.96 -9.73 -10.20
CA LEU A 112 -13.32 -9.22 -8.88
C LEU A 112 -13.18 -7.71 -8.81
N ILE A 113 -12.10 -7.15 -9.37
CA ILE A 113 -11.86 -5.70 -9.44
C ILE A 113 -12.89 -5.03 -10.34
N GLU A 114 -13.17 -5.60 -11.51
CA GLU A 114 -14.20 -5.11 -12.44
C GLU A 114 -15.57 -5.06 -11.76
N ALA A 115 -15.98 -6.14 -11.09
CA ALA A 115 -17.26 -6.19 -10.37
C ALA A 115 -17.31 -5.18 -9.21
N ALA A 116 -16.23 -5.08 -8.43
CA ALA A 116 -16.12 -4.10 -7.35
C ALA A 116 -16.21 -2.66 -7.86
N ALA A 117 -15.56 -2.35 -8.99
CA ALA A 117 -15.61 -1.04 -9.62
C ALA A 117 -17.04 -0.68 -10.06
N VAL A 118 -17.76 -1.64 -10.67
CA VAL A 118 -19.17 -1.47 -11.05
C VAL A 118 -20.06 -1.23 -9.84
N GLU A 119 -19.92 -2.04 -8.78
CA GLU A 119 -20.75 -1.93 -7.57
C GLU A 119 -20.52 -0.63 -6.80
N LEU A 120 -19.27 -0.19 -6.71
CA LEU A 120 -18.91 1.08 -6.09
C LEU A 120 -19.25 2.27 -7.01
N ASN A 121 -19.58 2.00 -8.28
CA ASN A 121 -19.73 2.95 -9.37
C ASN A 121 -18.51 3.88 -9.47
N ILE A 122 -17.32 3.27 -9.58
CA ILE A 122 -16.03 3.95 -9.73
C ILE A 122 -15.22 3.40 -10.93
N PRO A 123 -14.31 4.17 -11.54
CA PRO A 123 -13.45 3.66 -12.58
C PRO A 123 -12.51 2.60 -12.00
N GLU A 124 -12.27 1.52 -12.76
CA GLU A 124 -11.42 0.41 -12.31
C GLU A 124 -10.01 0.85 -11.91
N TYR A 125 -9.42 1.78 -12.67
CA TYR A 125 -8.08 2.32 -12.39
C TYR A 125 -7.98 2.99 -11.01
N ALA A 126 -9.10 3.45 -10.41
CA ALA A 126 -9.11 4.01 -9.07
C ALA A 126 -8.84 2.95 -7.99
N LEU A 127 -9.24 1.70 -8.23
CA LEU A 127 -8.93 0.58 -7.34
C LEU A 127 -7.48 0.13 -7.53
N LEU A 128 -6.99 0.16 -8.76
CA LEU A 128 -5.64 -0.31 -9.11
C LEU A 128 -4.55 0.74 -8.89
N PHE A 129 -4.90 1.93 -8.43
CA PHE A 129 -3.95 2.99 -8.17
C PHE A 129 -2.91 2.59 -7.12
N ASP A 130 -1.64 2.74 -7.50
CA ASP A 130 -0.47 2.28 -6.73
C ASP A 130 0.46 3.41 -6.31
N ASN A 131 -0.02 4.66 -6.29
CA ASN A 131 0.75 5.86 -6.02
C ASN A 131 1.87 6.15 -7.05
N THR A 132 1.91 5.47 -8.20
CA THR A 132 2.86 5.78 -9.29
C THR A 132 2.18 6.41 -10.52
N SER A 133 0.86 6.25 -10.63
CA SER A 133 0.08 6.78 -11.74
C SER A 133 -0.17 8.28 -11.59
N LEU A 134 -0.11 9.04 -12.69
CA LEU A 134 -0.28 10.50 -12.66
C LEU A 134 -1.73 10.97 -12.76
N ASP A 135 -2.61 10.14 -13.32
CA ASP A 135 -3.99 10.54 -13.62
C ASP A 135 -5.00 9.73 -12.82
N MET A 136 -5.41 10.27 -11.66
CA MET A 136 -6.66 9.87 -10.98
C MET A 136 -7.77 10.90 -11.25
N ASN A 137 -8.03 11.17 -12.54
CA ASN A 137 -9.09 12.07 -12.95
C ASN A 137 -10.40 11.31 -13.09
N PHE A 138 -11.18 11.28 -12.01
CA PHE A 138 -12.56 10.83 -12.09
C PHE A 138 -13.39 11.80 -12.94
N PRO A 139 -14.45 11.30 -13.61
CA PRO A 139 -15.42 12.15 -14.29
C PRO A 139 -15.99 13.23 -13.37
N SER A 140 -16.31 14.41 -13.91
CA SER A 140 -16.88 15.52 -13.12
C SER A 140 -18.31 15.27 -12.66
N ASP A 141 -19.04 14.38 -13.33
CA ASP A 141 -20.43 13.98 -13.09
C ASP A 141 -20.55 12.69 -12.26
N PHE A 142 -19.47 12.32 -11.59
CA PHE A 142 -19.32 11.06 -10.90
C PHE A 142 -20.26 10.89 -9.70
N LYS A 143 -21.00 9.77 -9.69
CA LYS A 143 -21.98 9.42 -8.64
C LYS A 143 -21.68 8.05 -8.03
N SER A 144 -20.71 7.96 -7.14
CA SER A 144 -20.39 6.66 -6.53
C SER A 144 -21.46 6.17 -5.55
N ALA A 145 -21.47 4.86 -5.31
CA ALA A 145 -22.50 4.19 -4.52
C ALA A 145 -22.14 3.98 -3.04
N PHE A 146 -21.14 4.69 -2.49
CA PHE A 146 -20.67 4.49 -1.10
C PHE A 146 -20.58 5.78 -0.27
N PRO A 147 -20.75 5.70 1.06
CA PRO A 147 -20.64 6.87 1.95
C PRO A 147 -19.26 7.52 1.88
N GLY A 148 -19.22 8.85 1.74
CA GLY A 148 -17.96 9.59 1.64
C GLY A 148 -17.31 9.57 0.26
N ALA A 149 -18.01 9.09 -0.78
CA ALA A 149 -17.55 9.12 -2.18
C ALA A 149 -17.07 10.50 -2.66
N LEU A 150 -17.73 11.57 -2.25
CA LEU A 150 -17.30 12.93 -2.59
C LEU A 150 -15.90 13.24 -2.01
N LEU A 151 -15.62 12.79 -0.79
CA LEU A 151 -14.33 12.97 -0.15
C LEU A 151 -13.27 12.05 -0.76
N TYR A 152 -13.66 10.83 -1.16
CA TYR A 152 -12.80 9.93 -1.96
C TYR A 152 -12.32 10.60 -3.25
N PHE A 153 -13.24 11.21 -3.99
CA PHE A 153 -12.94 11.96 -5.22
C PHE A 153 -11.99 13.14 -4.97
N TYR A 154 -12.23 13.95 -3.93
CA TYR A 154 -11.33 15.08 -3.67
C TYR A 154 -9.94 14.62 -3.24
N LEU A 155 -9.86 13.56 -2.41
CA LEU A 155 -8.57 13.02 -1.99
C LEU A 155 -7.82 12.35 -3.13
N SER A 156 -8.50 11.77 -4.12
CA SER A 156 -7.83 11.25 -5.30
C SER A 156 -7.14 12.36 -6.11
N ARG A 157 -7.77 13.54 -6.21
CA ARG A 157 -7.18 14.71 -6.88
C ARG A 157 -6.00 15.26 -6.11
N VAL A 158 -6.10 15.31 -4.78
CA VAL A 158 -4.98 15.71 -3.91
C VAL A 158 -3.82 14.73 -4.07
N GLU A 159 -4.08 13.42 -4.08
CA GLU A 159 -3.03 12.43 -4.24
C GLU A 159 -2.40 12.47 -5.63
N ALA A 160 -3.19 12.63 -6.70
CA ALA A 160 -2.66 12.81 -8.06
C ALA A 160 -1.73 14.04 -8.15
N ALA A 161 -2.13 15.17 -7.55
CA ALA A 161 -1.29 16.36 -7.47
C ALA A 161 -0.01 16.13 -6.64
N ARG A 162 -0.12 15.40 -5.52
CA ARG A 162 1.04 15.01 -4.71
C ARG A 162 2.02 14.16 -5.51
N GLN A 163 1.54 13.16 -6.26
CA GLN A 163 2.39 12.29 -7.07
C GLN A 163 3.07 13.03 -8.22
N LEU A 164 2.36 13.95 -8.88
CA LEU A 164 2.94 14.82 -9.89
C LEU A 164 4.08 15.67 -9.29
N TYR A 165 3.85 16.30 -8.13
CA TYR A 165 4.87 17.07 -7.44
C TYR A 165 6.11 16.22 -7.08
N LEU A 166 5.89 15.05 -6.47
CA LEU A 166 6.98 14.16 -6.07
C LEU A 166 7.79 13.68 -7.28
N ARG A 167 7.13 13.43 -8.41
CA ARG A 167 7.81 13.09 -9.67
C ARG A 167 8.69 14.23 -10.17
N VAL A 168 8.12 15.44 -10.31
CA VAL A 168 8.86 16.61 -10.80
C VAL A 168 10.05 16.92 -9.88
N LYS A 169 9.86 16.80 -8.56
CA LYS A 169 10.94 16.98 -7.58
C LYS A 169 12.08 15.98 -7.79
N ARG A 170 11.78 14.68 -7.94
CA ARG A 170 12.79 13.64 -8.21
C ARG A 170 13.54 13.86 -9.53
N GLU A 171 12.83 14.25 -10.58
CA GLU A 171 13.41 14.55 -11.89
C GLU A 171 14.35 15.78 -11.80
N HIS A 172 13.94 16.81 -11.05
CA HIS A 172 14.78 17.99 -10.81
C HIS A 172 16.04 17.65 -10.00
N GLU A 173 15.92 16.90 -8.91
CA GLU A 173 17.05 16.46 -8.08
C GLU A 173 18.04 15.61 -8.89
N SER A 174 17.53 14.68 -9.71
CA SER A 174 18.35 13.88 -10.63
C SER A 174 19.09 14.75 -11.65
N PHE A 175 18.43 15.77 -12.20
CA PHE A 175 19.03 16.68 -13.16
C PHE A 175 20.11 17.58 -12.55
N VAL A 176 19.90 18.07 -11.32
CA VAL A 176 20.87 18.90 -10.59
C VAL A 176 22.06 18.07 -10.11
N GLY A 177 21.83 16.90 -9.50
CA GLY A 177 22.93 16.00 -9.08
C GLY A 177 23.80 15.55 -10.26
N SER A 178 23.17 15.33 -11.42
CA SER A 178 23.87 15.07 -12.68
C SER A 178 24.73 16.23 -13.19
N LYS A 179 24.45 17.48 -12.79
CA LYS A 179 25.31 18.63 -13.12
C LYS A 179 26.48 18.75 -12.16
N ASP A 180 26.27 18.48 -10.87
CA ASP A 180 27.35 18.50 -9.87
C ASP A 180 28.39 17.40 -10.13
N GLU A 181 27.96 16.20 -10.54
CA GLU A 181 28.90 15.13 -10.97
C GLU A 181 29.70 15.52 -12.22
N ARG A 182 29.09 16.25 -13.18
CA ARG A 182 29.81 16.73 -14.37
C ARG A 182 30.83 17.82 -14.04
N LEU A 183 30.50 18.73 -13.13
CA LEU A 183 31.42 19.77 -12.66
C LEU A 183 32.59 19.21 -11.82
N ALA A 184 32.37 18.11 -11.09
CA ALA A 184 33.44 17.43 -10.35
C ALA A 184 34.44 16.72 -11.27
N VAL A 185 33.99 16.16 -12.40
CA VAL A 185 34.87 15.51 -13.40
C VAL A 185 35.70 16.54 -14.19
N ASP A 186 35.17 17.73 -14.43
CA ASP A 186 35.88 18.81 -15.15
C ASP A 186 36.91 19.56 -14.26
N GLY A 187 37.00 19.26 -12.96
CA GLY A 187 37.87 19.94 -12.00
C GLY A 187 39.28 19.37 -11.80
N GLU A 188 39.62 18.22 -12.38
CA GLU A 188 40.88 17.50 -12.09
C GLU A 188 42.04 17.70 -13.10
N HIS A 189 41.96 18.65 -14.04
CA HIS A 189 43.07 18.91 -14.96
C HIS A 189 43.47 20.38 -15.08
N VAL A 190 44.27 20.85 -14.11
CA VAL A 190 45.22 21.94 -14.34
C VAL A 190 46.53 21.62 -13.61
N GLU A 191 47.39 20.82 -14.23
CA GLU A 191 48.82 20.83 -13.90
C GLU A 191 49.53 21.83 -14.83
N VAL A 192 50.14 22.80 -14.16
CA VAL A 192 50.91 23.93 -14.69
C VAL A 192 52.25 23.41 -15.19
N LEU A 193 52.54 23.57 -16.49
CA LEU A 193 53.91 23.51 -17.00
C LEU A 193 54.35 24.93 -17.36
N GLY A 194 55.01 25.58 -16.39
CA GLY A 194 55.86 26.74 -16.60
C GLY A 194 57.29 26.40 -16.21
N GLY A 195 58.25 26.85 -17.03
CA GLY A 195 59.61 27.15 -16.55
C GLY A 195 60.75 26.34 -17.15
N CYS A 196 61.46 27.01 -18.07
CA CYS A 196 62.85 26.81 -18.54
C CYS A 196 63.18 25.61 -19.44
#